data_AF-A0A392NDJ1-F1
#
_entry.id   AF-A0A392NDJ1-F1
#
_cell.length_a   1.000
_cell.length_b   1.000
_cell.length_c   1.000
_cell.angle_alpha   90.00
_cell.angle_beta   90.00
_cell.angle_gamma   90.00
#
_symmetry.space_group_name_H-M   'P 1'
#
loop_
_entity.id
_entity.type
_entity.pdbx_description
1 polymer ?
#
loop_
_entity_poly.entity_id
_entity_poly.type
_entity_poly.pdbx_seq_one_letter_code
_entity_poly.pdbx_strand_id
1 'polypeptide(L)' 'MPTFFHFLALLAFKIFAEEQVDVCIMEVGLGGKYDATNV' A
#
# COMPACT_ATOMS: atom_id res chain seq x y z
N MET A 1 14.31 -3.90 -8.37
CA MET A 1 13.41 -2.72 -8.38
C MET A 1 11.98 -3.23 -8.23
N PRO A 2 11.17 -2.65 -7.33
CA PRO A 2 9.77 -3.03 -7.20
C PRO A 2 9.02 -2.81 -8.52
N THR A 3 8.01 -3.62 -8.80
CA THR A 3 7.11 -3.32 -9.93
C THR A 3 6.33 -2.04 -9.61
N PHE A 4 5.78 -1.40 -10.65
CA PHE A 4 5.06 -0.14 -10.50
C PHE A 4 4.00 -0.18 -9.38
N PHE A 5 3.19 -1.23 -9.32
CA PHE A 5 2.16 -1.37 -8.29
C PHE A 5 2.74 -1.53 -6.88
N HIS A 6 3.83 -2.30 -6.72
CA HIS A 6 4.50 -2.43 -5.43
C HIS A 6 5.11 -1.11 -4.97
N PHE A 7 5.67 -0.33 -5.90
CA PHE A 7 6.17 1.01 -5.59
C PHE A 7 5.05 1.94 -5.13
N LEU A 8 3.90 1.92 -5.81
CA LEU A 8 2.74 2.74 -5.42
C LEU A 8 2.17 2.33 -4.06
N ALA A 9 2.08 1.03 -3.76
CA ALA A 9 1.63 0.55 -2.45
C ALA A 9 2.55 1.08 -1.33
N LEU A 10 3.88 0.98 -1.52
CA LEU A 10 4.86 1.52 -0.58
C LEU A 10 4.77 3.05 -0.44
N LEU A 11 4.56 3.76 -1.54
CA LEU A 11 4.37 5.21 -1.53
C LEU A 11 3.11 5.60 -0.75
N ALA A 12 2.00 4.90 -0.95
CA ALA A 12 0.76 5.13 -0.22
C ALA A 12 0.96 4.91 1.29
N PHE A 13 1.57 3.80 1.70
CA PHE A 13 1.90 3.55 3.11
C PHE A 13 2.77 4.67 3.71
N LYS A 14 3.78 5.13 2.96
CA LYS A 14 4.64 6.23 3.41
C LYS A 14 3.86 7.52 3.61
N ILE A 15 3.04 7.92 2.65
CA ILE A 15 2.22 9.14 2.74
C ILE A 15 1.27 9.05 3.93
N PHE A 16 0.56 7.94 4.11
CA PHE A 16 -0.38 7.80 5.24
C PHE A 16 0.31 7.85 6.60
N ALA A 17 1.52 7.29 6.70
CA ALA A 17 2.33 7.38 7.92
C ALA A 17 2.82 8.81 8.18
N GLU A 18 3.26 9.53 7.14
CA GLU A 18 3.72 10.93 7.25
C GLU A 18 2.58 11.90 7.60
N GLU A 19 1.40 11.69 7.03
CA GLU A 19 0.19 12.48 7.32
C GLU A 19 -0.47 12.11 8.67
N GLN A 20 0.06 11.10 9.38
CA GLN A 20 -0.41 10.66 10.69
C GLN A 20 -1.93 10.37 10.72
N VAL A 21 -2.44 9.69 9.68
CA VAL A 21 -3.87 9.36 9.61
C VAL A 21 -4.24 8.38 10.73
N ASP A 22 -5.40 8.58 11.36
CA ASP A 22 -5.90 7.66 12.38
C ASP A 22 -6.24 6.28 11.81
N VAL A 23 -6.74 6.25 10.57
CA VAL A 23 -7.15 5.04 9.85
C VAL A 23 -6.77 5.16 8.38
N CYS A 24 -6.20 4.09 7.84
CA CYS A 24 -5.92 3.95 6.41
C CYS A 24 -6.83 2.85 5.82
N ILE A 25 -7.55 3.19 4.75
CA ILE A 25 -8.36 2.22 3.98
C ILE A 25 -7.57 1.87 2.72
N MET A 26 -7.07 0.64 2.65
CA MET A 26 -6.31 0.12 1.50
C MET A 26 -7.17 -0.84 0.70
N GLU A 27 -7.45 -0.51 -0.56
CA GLU A 27 -8.08 -1.42 -1.50
C GLU A 27 -7.05 -2.43 -2.01
N VAL A 28 -7.40 -3.72 -1.96
CA VAL A 28 -6.57 -4.79 -2.52
C VAL A 28 -6.52 -4.67 -4.03
N GLY A 29 -5.31 -4.69 -4.61
CA GLY A 29 -5.14 -4.60 -6.06
C GLY A 29 -5.64 -5.84 -6.79
N LEU A 30 -5.17 -7.03 -6.37
CA LEU A 30 -5.61 -8.31 -6.93
C LEU A 30 -5.59 -9.43 -5.90
N GLY A 31 -6.76 -10.06 -5.70
CA GLY A 31 -6.89 -11.26 -4.88
C GLY A 31 -6.71 -10.96 -3.38
N GLY A 32 -5.46 -10.99 -2.90
CA GLY A 32 -5.13 -10.64 -1.51
C GLY A 32 -3.87 -11.30 -0.98
N LYS A 33 -3.78 -12.65 -1.02
CA LYS A 33 -2.69 -13.40 -0.37
C LYS A 33 -1.27 -12.95 -0.79
N TYR A 34 -1.11 -12.56 -2.05
CA TYR A 34 0.16 -12.12 -2.63
C TYR A 34 0.07 -10.68 -3.19
N ASP A 35 -0.94 -9.91 -2.79
CA ASP A 35 -1.08 -8.52 -3.22
C ASP A 35 -0.08 -7.62 -2.48
N ALA A 36 0.36 -6.54 -3.13
CA ALA A 36 1.33 -5.61 -2.53
C ALA A 36 0.80 -4.88 -1.28
N THR A 37 -0.51 -4.87 -1.05
CA THR A 37 -1.14 -4.32 0.16
C THR A 37 -1.13 -5.30 1.35
N ASN A 38 -0.86 -6.58 1.12
CA ASN A 38 -0.87 -7.64 2.14
C ASN A 38 0.55 -7.96 2.63
N VAL A 39 1.14 -6.99 3.35
CA VAL A 39 2.49 -7.03 3.94
C VAL A 39 2.55 -7.69 5.32
#